data_AF-A0A6G4ZWV5-F1
#
_entry.id   AF-A0A6G4ZWV5-F1
#
_cell.length_a   1.000
_cell.length_b   1.000
_cell.length_c   1.000
_cell.angle_alpha   90.00
_cell.angle_beta   90.00
_cell.angle_gamma   90.00
#
_symmetry.space_group_name_H-M   'P 1'
#
loop_
_entity.id
_entity.type
_entity.pdbx_description
1 polymer ?
#
loop_
_entity_poly.entity_id
_entity_poly.type
_entity_poly.pdbx_seq_one_letter_code
_entity_poly.pdbx_strand_id
1 'polypeptide(L)'
;LTSFFSPQDNITMGHILATMPFGMSVVIITLKGSELRSMFEHSVSEYSFEKRQGQFLQVSGIRVTYNLRNPPKCRVVLLQVLCRRCKVPRYEPVNDTGVYRIVTTDYITKGGDGYPKATNATTGGPADYSVLVDHIKKMTPVKSAIEARITLLNGSEPVMIPGDPVTNPLFREKKNRMKDYFQVP
;
A
#
# COMPACT_ATOMS: atom_id res chain seq x y z
N LEU A 1 -5.87 23.71 13.49
CA LEU A 1 -6.88 23.75 12.41
C LEU A 1 -7.06 22.33 11.88
N THR A 2 -7.84 21.51 12.59
CA THR A 2 -8.17 20.14 12.18
C THR A 2 -9.48 20.19 11.40
N SER A 3 -9.41 20.29 10.07
CA SER A 3 -10.60 20.12 9.24
C SER A 3 -10.99 18.64 9.25
N PHE A 4 -12.05 18.32 9.98
CA PHE A 4 -12.74 17.05 9.87
C PHE A 4 -13.38 16.98 8.48
N PHE A 5 -12.89 16.08 7.63
CA PHE A 5 -13.50 15.82 6.32
C PHE A 5 -14.88 15.22 6.50
N SER A 6 -15.90 15.84 5.92
CA SER A 6 -17.23 15.24 5.83
C SER A 6 -17.27 14.29 4.64
N PRO A 7 -17.89 13.10 4.73
CA PRO A 7 -18.02 12.15 3.62
C PRO A 7 -18.71 12.71 2.36
N GLN A 8 -19.31 13.90 2.43
CA GLN A 8 -20.00 14.59 1.34
C GLN A 8 -19.16 15.67 0.64
N ASP A 9 -17.91 15.90 1.04
CA ASP A 9 -17.10 16.96 0.46
C ASP A 9 -16.50 16.56 -0.91
N ASN A 10 -16.63 17.46 -1.89
CA ASN A 10 -16.01 17.28 -3.20
C ASN A 10 -14.48 17.21 -3.08
N ILE A 11 -13.86 16.24 -3.76
CA ILE A 11 -12.40 16.16 -3.83
C ILE A 11 -11.89 17.27 -4.74
N THR A 12 -11.09 18.17 -4.19
CA THR A 12 -10.48 19.29 -4.92
C THR A 12 -9.02 19.01 -5.25
N MET A 13 -8.46 19.77 -6.19
CA MET A 13 -7.03 19.68 -6.49
C MET A 13 -6.14 20.09 -5.30
N GLY A 14 -6.63 20.99 -4.44
CA GLY A 14 -5.96 21.34 -3.18
C GLY A 14 -5.80 20.14 -2.26
N HIS A 15 -6.82 19.27 -2.15
CA HIS A 15 -6.73 18.03 -1.38
C HIS A 15 -5.68 17.07 -1.97
N ILE A 16 -5.64 16.94 -3.29
CA ILE A 16 -4.71 16.05 -3.98
C ILE A 16 -3.26 16.52 -3.77
N LEU A 17 -2.98 17.81 -4.00
CA LEU A 17 -1.64 18.37 -3.82
C LEU A 17 -1.19 18.38 -2.36
N ALA A 18 -2.11 18.49 -1.40
CA ALA A 18 -1.78 18.33 0.01
C ALA A 18 -1.34 16.88 0.35
N THR A 19 -1.82 15.88 -0.39
CA THR A 19 -1.48 14.46 -0.19
C THR A 19 -0.27 14.00 -1.01
N MET A 20 -0.08 14.54 -2.21
CA MET A 20 0.99 14.19 -3.16
C MET A 20 1.63 15.47 -3.72
N PRO A 21 2.46 16.17 -2.93
CA PRO A 21 2.95 17.51 -3.30
C PRO A 21 4.12 17.49 -4.28
N PHE A 22 4.77 16.34 -4.49
CA PHE A 22 6.09 16.28 -5.13
C PHE A 22 6.06 16.05 -6.64
N GLY A 23 4.94 15.60 -7.21
CA GLY A 23 4.86 15.33 -8.65
C GLY A 23 5.82 14.25 -9.11
N MET A 24 5.96 13.16 -8.34
CA MET A 24 6.85 12.06 -8.69
C MET A 24 6.38 11.38 -9.97
N SER A 25 7.30 10.86 -10.78
CA SER A 25 6.93 10.14 -11.99
C SER A 25 6.56 8.70 -11.65
N VAL A 26 5.40 8.23 -12.15
CA VAL A 26 4.99 6.84 -12.03
C VAL A 26 5.70 6.01 -13.10
N VAL A 27 6.60 5.13 -12.67
CA VAL A 27 7.49 4.35 -13.54
C VAL A 27 7.29 2.86 -13.34
N ILE A 28 7.80 2.07 -14.29
CA ILE A 28 7.80 0.61 -14.25
C ILE A 28 9.23 0.13 -14.06
N ILE A 29 9.43 -0.78 -13.10
CA ILE A 29 10.69 -1.54 -12.96
C ILE A 29 10.43 -3.03 -13.15
N THR A 30 11.46 -3.74 -13.58
CA THR A 30 11.45 -5.20 -13.72
C THR A 30 12.38 -5.79 -12.66
N LEU A 31 11.91 -6.77 -11.89
CA LEU A 31 12.68 -7.34 -10.78
C LEU A 31 12.62 -8.86 -10.82
N LYS A 32 13.69 -9.50 -10.35
CA LYS A 32 13.61 -10.88 -9.89
C LYS A 32 12.75 -10.95 -8.63
N GLY A 33 12.14 -12.11 -8.37
CA GLY A 33 11.34 -12.31 -7.16
C GLY A 33 12.14 -12.10 -5.88
N SER A 34 13.42 -12.48 -5.88
CA SER A 34 14.34 -12.23 -4.76
C SER A 34 14.57 -10.74 -4.48
N GLU A 35 14.68 -9.93 -5.53
CA GLU A 35 14.81 -8.47 -5.42
C GLU A 35 13.49 -7.86 -4.91
N LEU A 36 12.34 -8.32 -5.41
CA LEU A 36 11.03 -7.89 -4.93
C LEU A 36 10.84 -8.22 -3.44
N ARG A 37 11.22 -9.43 -3.02
CA ARG A 37 11.21 -9.83 -1.60
C ARG A 37 12.12 -8.94 -0.77
N SER A 38 13.33 -8.67 -1.26
CA SER A 38 14.29 -7.79 -0.58
C SER A 38 13.77 -6.36 -0.41
N MET A 39 13.03 -5.84 -1.40
CA MET A 39 12.33 -4.55 -1.27
C MET A 39 11.31 -4.57 -0.13
N PHE A 40 10.50 -5.64 -0.02
CA PHE A 40 9.53 -5.75 1.07
C PHE A 40 10.20 -5.95 2.43
N GLU A 41 11.33 -6.65 2.50
CA GLU A 41 12.15 -6.73 3.71
C GLU A 41 12.68 -5.36 4.15
N HIS A 42 13.16 -4.54 3.20
CA HIS A 42 13.58 -3.17 3.48
C HIS A 42 12.41 -2.30 3.95
N SER A 43 11.23 -2.49 3.37
CA SER A 43 10.02 -1.77 3.70
C SER A 43 9.64 -1.83 5.19
N VAL A 44 10.00 -2.92 5.85
CA VAL A 44 9.73 -3.14 7.28
C VAL A 44 10.99 -3.25 8.12
N SER A 45 12.18 -2.91 7.61
CA SER A 45 13.44 -3.09 8.34
C SER A 45 13.48 -2.25 9.62
N GLU A 46 12.98 -1.02 9.56
CA GLU A 46 12.90 -0.08 10.69
C GLU A 46 11.46 0.18 11.16
N TYR A 47 10.54 -0.75 10.89
CA TYR A 47 9.13 -0.60 11.24
C TYR A 47 8.94 -0.40 12.75
N SER A 48 8.23 0.67 13.12
CA SER A 48 7.85 1.01 14.48
C SER A 48 6.48 1.69 14.51
N PHE A 49 5.69 1.41 15.54
CA PHE A 49 4.40 2.07 15.75
C PHE A 49 4.55 3.56 16.16
N GLU A 50 5.67 3.88 16.80
CA GLU A 50 6.00 5.23 17.27
C GLU A 50 6.73 6.03 16.19
N LYS A 51 7.74 5.40 15.57
CA LYS A 51 8.58 6.01 14.54
C LYS A 51 8.10 5.58 13.15
N ARG A 52 7.21 6.38 12.58
CA ARG A 52 6.61 6.13 11.26
C ARG A 52 7.52 6.60 10.14
N GLN A 53 8.44 5.75 9.72
CA GLN A 53 9.33 6.04 8.59
C GLN A 53 8.61 5.91 7.24
N GLY A 54 9.10 6.64 6.24
CA GLY A 54 8.51 6.71 4.90
C GLY A 54 8.60 5.41 4.08
N GLN A 55 9.56 4.53 4.41
CA GLN A 55 9.87 3.34 3.62
C GLN A 55 8.77 2.26 3.59
N PHE A 56 7.70 2.37 4.38
CA PHE A 56 6.63 1.38 4.42
C PHE A 56 5.76 1.42 3.14
N LEU A 57 5.72 0.31 2.40
CA LEU A 57 5.09 0.23 1.08
C LEU A 57 3.59 -0.04 1.19
N GLN A 58 2.80 0.88 0.65
CA GLN A 58 1.41 0.60 0.27
C GLN A 58 1.39 -0.22 -1.02
N VAL A 59 0.40 -1.09 -1.18
CA VAL A 59 0.38 -2.05 -2.28
C VAL A 59 -0.97 -2.20 -2.99
N SER A 60 -0.90 -2.57 -4.26
CA SER A 60 -2.03 -3.02 -5.08
C SER A 60 -1.61 -4.22 -5.90
N GLY A 61 -2.49 -5.22 -6.05
CA GLY A 61 -2.15 -6.48 -6.72
C GLY A 61 -1.12 -7.34 -5.98
N ILE A 62 -0.82 -7.03 -4.72
CA ILE A 62 0.12 -7.77 -3.86
C ILE A 62 -0.56 -8.05 -2.52
N ARG A 63 -0.26 -9.22 -1.94
CA ARG A 63 -0.56 -9.57 -0.56
C ARG A 63 0.75 -9.93 0.14
N VAL A 64 1.00 -9.32 1.29
CA VAL A 64 2.21 -9.55 2.07
C VAL A 64 1.85 -9.76 3.54
N THR A 65 2.49 -10.76 4.14
CA THR A 65 2.42 -11.02 5.56
C THR A 65 3.82 -10.86 6.13
N TYR A 66 3.92 -10.04 7.19
CA TYR A 66 5.16 -9.82 7.92
C TYR A 66 5.04 -10.40 9.33
N ASN A 67 6.13 -10.98 9.85
CA ASN A 67 6.27 -11.29 11.27
C ASN A 67 7.33 -10.37 11.88
N LEU A 68 6.90 -9.44 12.73
CA LEU A 68 7.75 -8.42 13.32
C LEU A 68 8.67 -8.96 14.43
N ARG A 69 8.41 -10.17 14.95
CA ARG A 69 9.34 -10.85 15.89
C ARG A 69 10.59 -11.39 15.19
N ASN A 70 10.53 -11.60 13.88
CA ASN A 70 11.69 -12.04 13.13
C ASN A 70 12.74 -10.92 13.06
N PRO A 71 14.03 -11.27 12.99
CA PRO A 71 15.07 -10.27 12.81
C PRO A 71 14.85 -9.47 11.52
N PRO A 72 15.29 -8.20 11.45
CA PRO A 72 15.25 -7.42 10.22
C PRO A 72 15.85 -8.21 9.05
N LYS A 73 15.25 -8.07 7.86
CA LYS A 73 15.54 -8.84 6.65
C LYS A 73 15.05 -10.30 6.62
N CYS A 74 14.37 -10.75 7.68
CA CYS A 74 13.68 -12.04 7.71
C CYS A 74 12.20 -11.91 8.11
N ARG A 75 11.60 -10.73 7.90
CA ARG A 75 10.24 -10.41 8.38
C ARG A 75 9.17 -10.82 7.39
N VAL A 76 9.44 -10.94 6.10
CA VAL A 76 8.46 -11.35 5.08
C VAL A 76 8.21 -12.86 5.17
N VAL A 77 7.08 -13.26 5.73
CA VAL A 77 6.71 -14.69 5.85
C VAL A 77 5.92 -15.19 4.64
N LEU A 78 5.11 -14.33 4.02
CA LEU A 78 4.37 -14.66 2.81
C LEU A 78 4.34 -13.43 1.91
N LEU A 79 4.64 -13.64 0.63
CA LEU A 79 4.53 -12.63 -0.40
C LEU A 79 3.87 -13.24 -1.62
N GLN A 80 2.74 -12.66 -2.02
CA GLN A 80 1.95 -13.13 -3.15
C GLN A 80 1.63 -11.97 -4.08
N VAL A 81 1.61 -12.25 -5.38
CA VAL A 81 1.26 -11.28 -6.43
C VAL A 81 0.04 -11.77 -7.19
N LEU A 82 -0.77 -10.83 -7.68
CA LEU A 82 -1.89 -11.14 -8.54
C LEU A 82 -1.36 -11.59 -9.90
N CYS A 83 -1.69 -12.81 -10.29
CA CYS A 83 -1.22 -13.38 -11.53
C CYS A 83 -1.79 -12.62 -12.75
N ARG A 84 -0.91 -12.34 -13.72
CA ARG A 84 -1.25 -11.67 -14.99
C ARG A 84 -1.37 -12.63 -16.18
N ARG A 85 -0.74 -13.81 -16.08
CA ARG A 85 -0.72 -14.85 -17.14
C ARG A 85 -1.65 -16.03 -16.80
N CYS A 86 -2.84 -15.72 -16.30
CA CYS A 86 -3.88 -16.69 -15.94
C CYS A 86 -5.23 -16.20 -16.44
N LYS A 87 -6.13 -17.15 -16.74
CA LYS A 87 -7.49 -16.86 -17.22
C LYS A 87 -8.33 -16.16 -16.15
N VAL A 88 -8.15 -16.54 -14.89
CA VAL A 88 -8.85 -15.96 -13.73
C VAL A 88 -7.78 -15.38 -12.80
N PRO A 89 -7.84 -14.08 -12.46
CA PRO A 89 -6.89 -13.46 -11.54
C PRO A 89 -6.92 -14.17 -10.19
N ARG A 90 -5.73 -14.62 -9.76
CA ARG A 90 -5.53 -15.25 -8.44
C ARG A 90 -4.18 -14.83 -7.88
N TYR A 91 -4.08 -14.83 -6.56
CA TYR A 91 -2.81 -14.57 -5.89
C TYR A 91 -1.93 -15.82 -5.90
N GLU A 92 -0.69 -15.66 -6.33
CA GLU A 92 0.30 -16.72 -6.39
C GLU A 92 1.55 -16.30 -5.58
N PRO A 93 2.20 -17.22 -4.84
CA PRO A 93 3.44 -16.91 -4.15
C PRO A 93 4.52 -16.37 -5.10
N VAL A 94 5.29 -15.40 -4.62
CA VAL A 94 6.47 -14.91 -5.34
C VAL A 94 7.53 -16.02 -5.39
N ASN A 95 7.94 -16.37 -6.59
CA ASN A 95 9.07 -17.24 -6.88
C ASN A 95 10.31 -16.37 -7.02
N ASP A 96 11.35 -16.65 -6.23
CA ASP A 96 12.56 -15.83 -6.18
C ASP A 96 13.30 -15.74 -7.52
N THR A 97 13.18 -16.76 -8.39
CA THR A 97 13.75 -16.76 -9.74
C THR A 97 12.81 -16.20 -10.81
N GLY A 98 11.54 -15.96 -10.46
CA GLY A 98 10.55 -15.37 -11.34
C GLY A 98 10.84 -13.91 -11.65
N VAL A 99 10.30 -13.40 -12.75
CA VAL A 99 10.47 -12.00 -13.19
C VAL A 99 9.13 -11.27 -13.07
N TYR A 100 9.15 -10.15 -12.36
CA TYR A 100 7.98 -9.35 -12.02
C TYR A 100 8.14 -7.92 -12.53
N ARG A 101 7.08 -7.37 -13.11
CA ARG A 101 7.01 -5.96 -13.48
C ARG A 101 6.14 -5.25 -12.47
N ILE A 102 6.67 -4.24 -11.79
CA ILE A 102 5.93 -3.45 -10.81
C ILE A 102 5.85 -1.99 -11.24
N VAL A 103 4.74 -1.34 -10.88
CA VAL A 103 4.57 0.10 -11.01
C VAL A 103 4.93 0.73 -9.67
N THR A 104 5.78 1.75 -9.69
CA THR A 104 6.23 2.48 -8.49
C THR A 104 6.56 3.94 -8.87
N THR A 105 7.11 4.72 -7.95
CA THR A 105 7.57 6.09 -8.22
C THR A 105 9.06 6.12 -8.55
N ASP A 106 9.47 7.10 -9.35
CA ASP A 106 10.87 7.33 -9.66
C ASP A 106 11.71 7.69 -8.43
N TYR A 107 11.09 8.24 -7.39
CA TYR A 107 11.69 8.43 -6.07
C TYR A 107 12.26 7.12 -5.50
N ILE A 108 11.45 6.06 -5.48
CA ILE A 108 11.89 4.73 -5.01
C ILE A 108 12.99 4.18 -5.91
N THR A 109 12.83 4.29 -7.24
CA THR A 109 13.82 3.72 -8.18
C THR A 109 15.16 4.46 -8.16
N LYS A 110 15.18 5.73 -7.74
CA LYS A 110 16.38 6.55 -7.59
C LYS A 110 17.02 6.44 -6.20
N GLY A 111 16.45 5.61 -5.32
CA GLY A 111 16.99 5.28 -4.00
C GLY A 111 16.43 6.11 -2.85
N GLY A 112 15.26 6.73 -3.05
CA GLY A 112 14.48 7.31 -1.97
C GLY A 112 14.20 6.30 -0.86
N ASP A 113 14.04 6.77 0.37
CA ASP A 113 13.84 5.94 1.57
C ASP A 113 14.83 4.77 1.75
N GLY A 114 16.03 4.88 1.17
CA GLY A 114 17.09 3.86 1.27
C GLY A 114 16.88 2.63 0.37
N TYR A 115 15.93 2.65 -0.57
CA TYR A 115 15.76 1.57 -1.53
C TYR A 115 16.99 1.46 -2.47
N PRO A 116 17.34 0.26 -2.96
CA PRO A 116 18.37 0.12 -3.97
C PRO A 116 17.98 0.84 -5.26
N LYS A 117 18.93 1.54 -5.88
CA LYS A 117 18.72 2.18 -7.18
C LYS A 117 18.43 1.13 -8.25
N ALA A 118 17.31 1.28 -8.95
CA ALA A 118 16.97 0.41 -10.07
C ALA A 118 17.69 0.86 -11.34
N THR A 119 18.34 -0.07 -12.04
CA THR A 119 19.03 0.21 -13.31
C THR A 119 18.15 0.03 -14.54
N ASN A 120 16.96 -0.56 -14.37
CA ASN A 120 16.05 -0.95 -15.44
C ASN A 120 14.64 -0.32 -15.29
N ALA A 121 14.60 0.88 -14.70
CA ALA A 121 13.38 1.68 -14.63
C ALA A 121 13.08 2.35 -15.96
N THR A 122 11.80 2.39 -16.34
CA THR A 122 11.34 3.28 -17.41
C THR A 122 11.50 4.75 -17.00
N THR A 123 11.64 5.65 -17.95
CA THR A 123 11.70 7.10 -17.72
C THR A 123 10.46 7.81 -18.28
N GLY A 124 10.18 9.03 -17.81
CA GLY A 124 9.15 9.89 -18.38
C GLY A 124 7.70 9.44 -18.17
N GLY A 125 7.43 8.70 -17.09
CA GLY A 125 6.07 8.34 -16.71
C GLY A 125 5.22 9.55 -16.29
N PRO A 126 3.88 9.41 -16.23
CA PRO A 126 3.00 10.49 -15.80
C PRO A 126 3.26 10.86 -14.33
N ALA A 127 2.96 12.11 -13.96
CA ALA A 127 3.00 12.54 -12.57
C ALA A 127 2.00 11.74 -11.70
N ASP A 128 2.41 11.38 -10.50
CA ASP A 128 1.62 10.65 -9.52
C ASP A 128 0.24 11.29 -9.24
N TYR A 129 0.21 12.61 -9.02
CA TYR A 129 -1.03 13.33 -8.79
C TYR A 129 -1.97 13.28 -10.00
N SER A 130 -1.43 13.28 -11.24
CA SER A 130 -2.28 13.25 -12.44
C SER A 130 -2.91 11.88 -12.62
N VAL A 131 -2.16 10.80 -12.32
CA VAL A 131 -2.69 9.43 -12.26
C VAL A 131 -3.80 9.32 -11.22
N LEU A 132 -3.62 9.93 -10.04
CA LEU A 132 -4.64 9.94 -8.99
C LEU A 132 -5.90 10.72 -9.41
N VAL A 133 -5.75 11.91 -10.00
CA VAL A 133 -6.86 12.71 -10.55
C VAL A 133 -7.67 11.90 -11.55
N ASP A 134 -7.00 11.26 -12.51
CA ASP A 134 -7.65 10.46 -13.55
C ASP A 134 -8.38 9.25 -12.96
N HIS A 135 -7.80 8.61 -11.93
CA HIS A 135 -8.44 7.52 -11.22
C HIS A 135 -9.71 7.99 -10.49
N ILE A 136 -9.63 9.09 -9.74
CA ILE A 136 -10.78 9.63 -8.98
C ILE A 136 -11.91 10.02 -9.94
N LYS A 137 -11.61 10.71 -11.04
CA LYS A 137 -12.62 11.09 -12.06
C LYS A 137 -13.37 9.88 -12.61
N LYS A 138 -12.66 8.77 -12.85
CA LYS A 138 -13.25 7.54 -13.41
C LYS A 138 -14.02 6.71 -12.37
N MET A 139 -13.61 6.77 -11.11
CA MET A 139 -14.12 5.89 -10.04
C MET A 139 -15.05 6.60 -9.06
N THR A 140 -15.48 7.83 -9.35
CA THR A 140 -16.39 8.59 -8.48
C THR A 140 -17.82 7.99 -8.53
N PRO A 141 -18.48 7.79 -7.37
CA PRO A 141 -17.99 8.01 -6.01
C PRO A 141 -16.96 6.98 -5.58
N VAL A 142 -15.80 7.44 -5.08
CA VAL A 142 -14.67 6.58 -4.73
C VAL A 142 -15.05 5.71 -3.52
N LYS A 143 -15.02 4.39 -3.70
CA LYS A 143 -15.23 3.40 -2.64
C LYS A 143 -13.99 2.53 -2.53
N SER A 144 -13.20 2.74 -1.47
CA SER A 144 -12.06 1.90 -1.13
C SER A 144 -12.38 1.05 0.11
N ALA A 145 -12.13 -0.25 0.01
CA ALA A 145 -12.22 -1.17 1.13
C ALA A 145 -10.81 -1.46 1.67
N ILE A 146 -10.72 -1.79 2.96
CA ILE A 146 -9.50 -2.39 3.49
C ILE A 146 -9.58 -3.90 3.23
N GLU A 147 -8.69 -4.38 2.36
CA GLU A 147 -8.76 -5.74 1.77
C GLU A 147 -7.69 -6.69 2.34
N ALA A 148 -7.14 -6.37 3.52
CA ALA A 148 -6.09 -7.16 4.17
C ALA A 148 -4.89 -7.46 3.24
N ARG A 149 -4.49 -6.49 2.41
CA ARG A 149 -3.34 -6.63 1.50
C ARG A 149 -2.00 -6.72 2.25
N ILE A 150 -1.95 -6.15 3.45
CA ILE A 150 -0.80 -6.20 4.34
C ILE A 150 -1.27 -6.78 5.67
N THR A 151 -0.57 -7.80 6.16
CA THR A 151 -0.82 -8.41 7.46
C THR A 151 0.44 -8.33 8.30
N LEU A 152 0.34 -7.82 9.52
CA LEU A 152 1.42 -7.77 10.49
C LEU A 152 1.16 -8.79 11.58
N LEU A 153 2.16 -9.62 11.90
CA LEU A 153 2.13 -10.62 12.95
C LEU A 153 3.16 -10.29 14.03
N ASN A 154 2.85 -10.66 15.27
CA ASN A 154 3.75 -10.72 16.41
C ASN A 154 3.91 -12.19 16.83
N GLY A 155 4.75 -12.94 16.12
CA GLY A 155 4.77 -14.40 16.24
C GLY A 155 3.62 -15.00 15.42
N SER A 156 2.72 -15.75 16.07
CA SER A 156 1.54 -16.35 15.43
C SER A 156 0.30 -15.46 15.46
N GLU A 157 0.33 -14.34 16.19
CA GLU A 157 -0.84 -13.49 16.41
C GLU A 157 -0.84 -12.26 15.50
N PRO A 158 -1.98 -11.87 14.90
CA PRO A 158 -2.11 -10.60 14.21
C PRO A 158 -1.87 -9.41 15.13
N VAL A 159 -1.15 -8.40 14.64
CA VAL A 159 -0.95 -7.15 15.38
C VAL A 159 -2.20 -6.29 15.27
N MET A 160 -2.73 -5.90 16.43
CA MET A 160 -3.84 -4.95 16.57
C MET A 160 -3.32 -3.52 16.37
N ILE A 161 -3.74 -2.82 15.32
CA ILE A 161 -3.39 -1.42 15.11
C ILE A 161 -4.52 -0.55 15.68
N PRO A 162 -4.25 0.34 16.66
CA PRO A 162 -5.28 1.22 17.19
C PRO A 162 -5.91 2.09 16.10
N GLY A 163 -7.23 2.04 15.96
CA GLY A 163 -7.99 2.80 14.96
C GLY A 163 -8.08 2.17 13.56
N ASP A 164 -7.42 1.04 13.32
CA ASP A 164 -7.56 0.30 12.05
C ASP A 164 -8.77 -0.67 12.14
N PRO A 165 -9.79 -0.51 11.28
CA PRO A 165 -10.99 -1.35 11.34
C PRO A 165 -10.78 -2.80 10.87
N VAL A 166 -9.63 -3.15 10.28
CA VAL A 166 -9.31 -4.54 9.92
C VAL A 166 -8.64 -5.28 11.05
N THR A 167 -7.69 -4.65 11.71
CA THR A 167 -6.99 -5.27 12.84
C THR A 167 -7.70 -5.01 14.16
N ASN A 168 -8.64 -4.06 14.28
CA ASN A 168 -9.43 -3.83 15.50
C ASN A 168 -10.95 -3.98 15.28
N PRO A 169 -11.55 -5.14 15.61
CA PRO A 169 -12.97 -5.43 15.41
C PRO A 169 -13.94 -4.48 16.14
N LEU A 170 -13.51 -3.87 17.26
CA LEU A 170 -14.35 -2.94 18.04
C LEU A 170 -14.68 -1.66 17.25
N PHE A 171 -13.85 -1.30 16.27
CA PHE A 171 -14.12 -0.18 15.38
C PHE A 171 -15.20 -0.51 14.34
N ARG A 172 -15.31 -1.79 13.93
CA ARG A 172 -16.35 -2.29 13.02
C ARG A 172 -17.74 -2.19 13.66
N GLU A 173 -17.84 -2.52 14.95
CA GLU A 173 -19.10 -2.36 15.71
C GLU A 173 -19.52 -0.90 15.90
N LYS A 174 -18.58 0.00 16.20
CA LYS A 174 -18.89 1.44 16.31
C LYS A 174 -19.31 2.04 14.96
N LYS A 175 -18.66 1.64 13.85
CA LYS A 175 -19.04 2.09 12.50
C LYS A 175 -20.39 1.53 12.06
N ASN A 176 -20.72 0.29 12.42
CA ASN A 176 -22.04 -0.28 12.16
C ASN A 176 -23.12 0.41 13.01
N ARG A 177 -22.89 0.64 14.31
CA ARG A 177 -23.82 1.39 15.17
C ARG A 177 -24.04 2.85 14.73
N MET A 178 -23.02 3.51 14.15
CA MET A 178 -23.18 4.85 13.57
C MET A 178 -23.96 4.87 12.26
N LYS A 179 -23.99 3.76 11.50
CA LYS A 179 -24.85 3.66 10.30
C LYS A 179 -26.32 3.52 10.68
N ASP A 180 -26.61 2.77 11.75
CA ASP A 180 -27.97 2.60 12.25
C ASP A 180 -28.57 3.91 12.80
N TYR A 181 -27.71 4.86 13.23
CA TYR A 181 -28.14 6.18 13.70
C TYR A 181 -28.52 7.16 12.57
N PHE A 182 -28.10 6.90 11.33
CA PHE A 182 -28.44 7.69 10.14
C PHE A 182 -29.56 7.04 9.31
N GLN A 183 -30.20 6.00 9.85
CA GLN A 183 -31.30 5.29 9.21
C GLN A 183 -32.50 5.26 10.16
N VAL A 184 -33.07 6.43 10.38
CA VAL A 184 -34.42 6.63 10.95
C VAL A 184 -35.16 7.49 9.90
N PRO A 185 -36.43 7.15 9.58
CA PRO A 185 -37.02 7.29 8.25
C PRO A 185 -37.12 8.72 7.71
#